data_AF-A0A0C7RBC3-F1
#
_entry.id   AF-A0A0C7RBC3-F1
#
_cell.length_a   1.000
_cell.length_b   1.000
_cell.length_c   1.000
_cell.angle_alpha   90.00
_cell.angle_beta   90.00
_cell.angle_gamma   90.00
#
_symmetry.space_group_name_H-M   'P 1'
#
loop_
_entity.id
_entity.type
_entity.pdbx_description
1 polymer ?
#
loop_
_entity_poly.entity_id
_entity_poly.type
_entity_poly.pdbx_seq_one_letter_code
_entity_poly.pdbx_strand_id
1 'polypeptide(L)'
;MSIIYDSWMESHKKPFGALEVGEDININVEAISDVKEIYLILETNEDIKKEIKMGNKSNGIFTIDKYKFEKENIYFYYFKSIEGETLDVKYYGKSYDCGECVEYHDINYINKYQITVSKKTESPKWFKEGILYHIFVDRFNRTGKINNTKKNSFIYANWEDTPMYIKNKENEVIRWDFHGGNLKGIISKLNYLKGLGVTVIYLSPIFKSQSNHKYDTGDYKTIDPMFGDEEIFKELIYKASKKGINIILDGVFSHTGDDSIYFNKYGNYDSLGAYQSKNSKFFSWYNFKDYPNEYDCWWGVKSLPNVNEIENSYMDYIIRDKDSVIKKWMNYGVKGWRLDVVDELPSKFLETLKKETLNIDNESVIVGEVWEDASNKISYSERRKYFLGNQLNGVTGYVFKNTVVEFLKGNVNSQDVYNRFMTIKENYPKDAFKSNLNLLGTHDTRRILTELNEEKELLKLAVFIQMTFEGVPYVYYGDEAGLIGETDPDNRRTYPWENEDKDILNFYKKIIKERKNNKLLSSGETKFLKLSNQNILGYIRYIKTDKILVLINRSNIKEKIEIEDNEFIKKKLLIILEPKSHNLIKID
;
A
#
# COMPACT_ATOMS: atom_id res chain seq x y z
N MET A 1 26.20 26.24 -12.60
CA MET A 1 26.26 24.82 -12.20
C MET A 1 27.48 24.22 -12.86
N SER A 2 28.31 23.47 -12.12
CA SER A 2 29.60 22.97 -12.60
C SER A 2 29.61 21.48 -12.92
N ILE A 3 28.59 20.76 -12.43
CA ILE A 3 28.39 19.33 -12.71
C ILE A 3 26.97 19.07 -13.21
N ILE A 4 26.79 17.97 -13.93
CA ILE A 4 25.51 17.43 -14.37
C ILE A 4 25.38 16.01 -13.83
N TYR A 5 24.23 15.73 -13.22
CA TYR A 5 23.83 14.42 -12.75
C TYR A 5 22.29 14.32 -12.77
N ASP A 6 21.78 13.16 -13.18
CA ASP A 6 20.35 12.82 -13.11
C ASP A 6 20.23 11.35 -12.70
N SER A 7 19.73 11.08 -11.49
CA SER A 7 19.61 9.72 -10.94
C SER A 7 18.65 8.83 -11.75
N TRP A 8 17.84 9.41 -12.63
CA TRP A 8 16.89 8.70 -13.49
C TRP A 8 17.47 8.34 -14.86
N MET A 9 18.65 8.88 -15.21
CA MET A 9 19.36 8.53 -16.43
C MET A 9 20.31 7.35 -16.19
N GLU A 10 20.17 6.30 -17.01
CA GLU A 10 21.01 5.09 -16.91
C GLU A 10 22.50 5.39 -17.17
N SER A 11 22.82 6.45 -17.92
CA SER A 11 24.19 6.94 -18.10
C SER A 11 24.83 7.45 -16.81
N HIS A 12 24.02 7.98 -15.88
CA HIS A 12 24.47 8.57 -14.62
C HIS A 12 24.38 7.59 -13.44
N LYS A 13 23.35 6.75 -13.38
CA LYS A 13 23.15 5.78 -12.29
C LYS A 13 22.72 4.42 -12.85
N LYS A 14 23.52 3.38 -12.60
CA LYS A 14 23.22 2.02 -13.05
C LYS A 14 23.56 0.96 -12.00
N PRO A 15 22.58 0.12 -11.59
CA PRO A 15 21.19 0.08 -12.06
C PRO A 15 20.36 1.26 -11.52
N PHE A 16 19.26 1.57 -12.22
CA PHE A 16 18.23 2.47 -11.69
C PHE A 16 17.46 1.79 -10.55
N GLY A 17 17.11 2.58 -9.55
CA GLY A 17 16.29 2.16 -8.41
C GLY A 17 17.06 1.69 -7.18
N ALA A 18 16.33 0.99 -6.31
CA ALA A 18 16.86 0.29 -5.15
C ALA A 18 17.75 -0.90 -5.56
N LEU A 19 18.64 -1.30 -4.67
CA LEU A 19 19.64 -2.34 -4.89
C LEU A 19 19.42 -3.56 -3.99
N GLU A 20 19.89 -4.72 -4.43
CA GLU A 20 20.13 -5.87 -3.56
C GLU A 20 21.49 -5.75 -2.86
N VAL A 21 21.62 -6.30 -1.65
CA VAL A 21 22.92 -6.40 -0.95
C VAL A 21 23.95 -7.11 -1.83
N GLY A 22 25.10 -6.47 -2.03
CA GLY A 22 26.19 -6.97 -2.88
C GLY A 22 26.03 -6.71 -4.38
N GLU A 23 24.95 -6.05 -4.82
CA GLU A 23 24.76 -5.61 -6.21
C GLU A 23 25.71 -4.46 -6.54
N ASP A 24 26.26 -4.47 -7.76
CA ASP A 24 27.13 -3.40 -8.28
C ASP A 24 26.31 -2.16 -8.61
N ILE A 25 26.73 -0.99 -8.12
CA ILE A 25 26.27 0.31 -8.61
C ILE A 25 27.40 1.09 -9.28
N ASN A 26 27.05 1.72 -10.40
CA ASN A 26 27.89 2.68 -11.11
C ASN A 26 27.23 4.05 -11.02
N ILE A 27 28.02 5.06 -10.64
CA ILE A 27 27.59 6.46 -10.58
C ILE A 27 28.55 7.28 -11.43
N ASN A 28 28.05 7.94 -12.45
CA ASN A 28 28.79 8.85 -13.32
C ASN A 28 28.26 10.27 -13.17
N VAL A 29 29.18 11.23 -13.08
CA VAL A 29 28.89 12.66 -12.99
C VAL A 29 29.68 13.37 -14.06
N GLU A 30 29.03 14.23 -14.85
CA GLU A 30 29.67 15.00 -15.91
C GLU A 30 30.11 16.36 -15.36
N ALA A 31 31.36 16.75 -15.58
CA ALA A 31 31.84 18.10 -15.29
C ALA A 31 31.72 18.98 -16.53
N ILE A 32 31.10 20.15 -16.38
CA ILE A 32 30.88 21.14 -17.45
C ILE A 32 31.73 22.40 -17.30
N SER A 33 32.57 22.45 -16.27
CA SER A 33 33.54 23.52 -15.99
C SER A 33 34.86 22.93 -15.47
N ASP A 34 35.80 23.79 -15.04
CA ASP A 34 37.09 23.37 -14.45
C ASP A 34 36.90 22.75 -13.05
N VAL A 35 36.46 21.50 -13.03
CA VAL A 35 36.30 20.66 -11.83
C VAL A 35 37.52 19.77 -11.69
N LYS A 36 38.27 19.92 -10.60
CA LYS A 36 39.46 19.11 -10.32
C LYS A 36 39.09 17.76 -9.72
N GLU A 37 38.16 17.78 -8.77
CA GLU A 37 37.78 16.59 -8.01
C GLU A 37 36.27 16.58 -7.73
N ILE A 38 35.68 15.40 -7.74
CA ILE A 38 34.30 15.16 -7.29
C ILE A 38 34.33 14.04 -6.26
N TYR A 39 33.57 14.22 -5.18
CA TYR A 39 33.37 13.27 -4.12
C TYR A 39 31.90 12.90 -4.03
N LEU A 40 31.62 11.61 -3.92
CA LEU A 40 30.34 11.10 -3.49
C LEU A 40 30.33 11.07 -1.97
N ILE A 41 29.39 11.79 -1.37
CA ILE A 41 29.17 11.76 0.07
C ILE A 41 28.01 10.82 0.35
N LEU A 42 28.27 9.74 1.08
CA LEU A 42 27.29 8.75 1.51
C LEU A 42 27.03 8.87 3.00
N GLU A 43 25.76 8.90 3.37
CA GLU A 43 25.29 9.03 4.74
C GLU A 43 24.26 7.94 5.05
N THR A 44 24.15 7.57 6.32
CA THR A 44 23.09 6.72 6.85
C THR A 44 22.40 7.42 8.01
N ASN A 45 21.29 6.86 8.49
CA ASN A 45 20.59 7.42 9.66
C ASN A 45 21.35 7.25 10.98
N GLU A 46 22.41 6.44 11.00
CA GLU A 46 23.28 6.26 12.16
C GLU A 46 24.45 7.27 12.14
N ASP A 47 24.30 8.36 11.36
CA ASP A 47 25.30 9.40 11.12
C ASP A 47 26.66 8.91 10.60
N ILE A 48 26.71 7.68 10.07
CA ILE A 48 27.89 7.18 9.38
C ILE A 48 28.02 7.95 8.07
N LYS A 49 29.05 8.79 7.99
CA LYS A 49 29.42 9.56 6.81
C LYS A 49 30.65 8.96 6.15
N LYS A 50 30.55 8.65 4.86
CA LYS A 50 31.65 8.16 4.04
C LYS A 50 31.83 9.10 2.85
N GLU A 51 33.03 9.61 2.70
CA GLU A 51 33.43 10.42 1.55
C GLU A 51 34.24 9.54 0.59
N ILE A 52 33.78 9.46 -0.66
CA ILE A 52 34.38 8.61 -1.69
C ILE A 52 34.82 9.49 -2.87
N LYS A 53 36.13 9.58 -3.10
CA LYS A 53 36.67 10.28 -4.26
C LYS A 53 36.29 9.53 -5.54
N MET A 54 35.68 10.24 -6.49
CA MET A 54 35.30 9.68 -7.78
C MET A 54 36.52 9.65 -8.72
N GLY A 55 36.68 8.56 -9.46
CA GLY A 55 37.76 8.42 -10.44
C GLY A 55 37.48 9.26 -11.67
N ASN A 56 38.43 10.11 -12.07
CA ASN A 56 38.31 10.94 -13.27
C ASN A 56 38.62 10.09 -14.53
N LYS A 57 37.64 9.89 -15.40
CA LYS A 57 37.82 9.27 -16.72
C LYS A 57 38.13 10.35 -17.76
N SER A 58 38.78 9.96 -18.86
CA SER A 58 38.95 10.85 -20.01
C SER A 58 37.59 11.44 -20.44
N ASN A 59 37.57 12.74 -20.77
CA ASN A 59 36.39 13.53 -21.20
C ASN A 59 35.54 14.18 -20.09
N GLY A 60 36.08 14.39 -18.88
CA GLY A 60 35.39 15.17 -17.84
C GLY A 60 34.28 14.40 -17.13
N ILE A 61 34.28 13.07 -17.21
CA ILE A 61 33.33 12.20 -16.50
C ILE A 61 34.02 11.65 -15.25
N PHE A 62 33.43 11.89 -14.09
CA PHE A 62 33.87 11.31 -12.82
C PHE A 62 33.00 10.10 -12.50
N THR A 63 33.61 8.99 -12.07
CA THR A 63 32.93 7.71 -11.89
C THR A 63 33.23 7.05 -10.55
N ILE A 64 32.19 6.47 -9.95
CA ILE A 64 32.28 5.33 -9.04
C ILE A 64 31.92 4.07 -9.83
N ASP A 65 32.87 3.15 -9.99
CA ASP A 65 32.69 1.91 -10.77
C ASP A 65 32.48 0.74 -9.81
N LYS A 66 31.38 0.00 -9.99
CA LYS A 66 31.06 -1.26 -9.27
C LYS A 66 31.19 -1.16 -7.74
N TYR A 67 30.65 -0.09 -7.16
CA TYR A 67 30.54 -0.02 -5.70
C TYR A 67 29.51 -1.02 -5.21
N LYS A 68 29.78 -1.66 -4.06
CA LYS A 68 28.88 -2.64 -3.44
C LYS A 68 28.56 -2.25 -2.02
N PHE A 69 27.29 -2.38 -1.65
CA PHE A 69 26.83 -2.26 -0.28
C PHE A 69 26.80 -3.63 0.39
N GLU A 70 27.46 -3.76 1.54
CA GLU A 70 27.62 -5.04 2.23
C GLU A 70 26.43 -5.42 3.14
N LYS A 71 25.55 -4.46 3.45
CA LYS A 71 24.42 -4.63 4.37
C LYS A 71 23.20 -3.90 3.86
N GLU A 72 22.03 -4.39 4.25
CA GLU A 72 20.77 -3.69 4.01
C GLU A 72 20.72 -2.40 4.83
N ASN A 73 20.41 -1.28 4.17
CA ASN A 73 20.21 0.02 4.82
C ASN A 73 19.54 0.99 3.84
N ILE A 74 19.14 2.14 4.36
CA ILE A 74 18.75 3.31 3.57
C ILE A 74 19.93 4.27 3.61
N TYR A 75 20.56 4.46 2.44
CA TYR A 75 21.66 5.39 2.26
C TYR A 75 21.14 6.67 1.63
N PHE A 76 21.71 7.79 2.05
CA PHE A 76 21.49 9.09 1.44
C PHE A 76 22.79 9.56 0.79
N TYR A 77 22.72 10.21 -0.36
CA TYR A 77 23.91 10.73 -1.01
C TYR A 77 23.74 12.08 -1.66
N TYR A 78 24.86 12.76 -1.81
CA TYR A 78 25.02 14.02 -2.52
C TYR A 78 26.47 14.14 -3.00
N PHE A 79 26.77 15.17 -3.80
CA PHE A 79 28.12 15.38 -4.34
C PHE A 79 28.78 16.62 -3.75
N LYS A 80 30.10 16.55 -3.62
CA LYS A 80 30.98 17.66 -3.29
C LYS A 80 32.00 17.80 -4.42
N SER A 81 32.14 18.98 -5.01
CA SER A 81 33.18 19.27 -6.00
C SER A 81 34.26 20.18 -5.40
N ILE A 82 35.46 20.10 -5.98
CA ILE A 82 36.55 21.06 -5.78
C ILE A 82 36.88 21.67 -7.15
N GLU A 83 36.79 22.99 -7.25
CA GLU A 83 36.76 23.70 -8.53
C GLU A 83 37.82 24.80 -8.62
N GLY A 84 38.32 25.03 -9.84
CA GLY A 84 39.21 26.13 -10.17
C GLY A 84 40.57 26.10 -9.46
N GLU A 85 41.34 27.17 -9.67
CA GLU A 85 42.66 27.35 -9.03
C GLU A 85 42.55 27.67 -7.53
N THR A 86 41.47 28.33 -7.13
CA THR A 86 41.15 28.73 -5.75
C THR A 86 40.69 27.56 -4.86
N LEU A 87 40.43 26.38 -5.45
CA LEU A 87 39.95 25.18 -4.76
C LEU A 87 38.61 25.41 -4.04
N ASP A 88 37.68 26.10 -4.70
CA ASP A 88 36.36 26.38 -4.17
C ASP A 88 35.56 25.08 -4.01
N VAL A 89 34.90 24.94 -2.85
CA VAL A 89 34.09 23.75 -2.53
C VAL A 89 32.63 24.05 -2.80
N LYS A 90 31.98 23.21 -3.61
CA LYS A 90 30.54 23.31 -3.89
C LYS A 90 29.83 21.99 -3.61
N TYR A 91 28.55 22.08 -3.30
CA TYR A 91 27.71 20.94 -2.96
C TYR A 91 26.54 20.80 -3.93
N TYR A 92 26.22 19.57 -4.30
CA TYR A 92 25.15 19.27 -5.25
C TYR A 92 24.24 18.19 -4.71
N GLY A 93 22.95 18.49 -4.65
CA GLY A 93 21.89 17.60 -4.17
C GLY A 93 20.81 17.40 -5.23
N LYS A 94 19.76 16.68 -4.86
CA LYS A 94 18.58 16.41 -5.68
C LYS A 94 17.70 17.65 -5.80
N SER A 95 17.25 18.01 -6.99
CA SER A 95 16.20 19.01 -7.17
C SER A 95 14.89 18.57 -6.50
N TYR A 96 14.02 19.51 -6.09
CA TYR A 96 12.94 19.25 -5.14
C TYR A 96 11.96 18.11 -5.53
N ASP A 97 11.83 17.75 -6.81
CA ASP A 97 10.99 16.61 -7.26
C ASP A 97 11.51 15.88 -8.51
N CYS A 98 12.78 16.03 -8.91
CA CYS A 98 13.32 15.33 -10.08
C CYS A 98 14.65 14.63 -9.82
N GLY A 99 15.08 13.78 -10.74
CA GLY A 99 16.36 13.08 -10.65
C GLY A 99 17.58 13.99 -10.86
N GLU A 100 17.39 15.19 -11.41
CA GLU A 100 18.47 16.14 -11.73
C GLU A 100 19.08 16.78 -10.48
N CYS A 101 20.38 17.05 -10.54
CA CYS A 101 21.08 17.74 -9.46
C CYS A 101 20.98 19.26 -9.54
N VAL A 102 21.01 19.92 -8.38
CA VAL A 102 21.18 21.37 -8.25
C VAL A 102 22.26 21.72 -7.23
N GLU A 103 22.86 22.90 -7.38
CA GLU A 103 23.87 23.42 -6.46
C GLU A 103 23.21 23.94 -5.18
N TYR A 104 23.83 23.66 -4.03
CA TYR A 104 23.42 24.13 -2.71
C TYR A 104 24.53 24.96 -2.08
N HIS A 105 24.18 26.15 -1.59
CA HIS A 105 25.12 27.05 -0.90
C HIS A 105 25.26 26.75 0.60
N ASP A 106 24.30 26.03 1.19
CA ASP A 106 24.33 25.63 2.60
C ASP A 106 24.18 24.11 2.71
N ILE A 107 25.18 23.49 3.34
CA ILE A 107 25.29 22.04 3.52
C ILE A 107 24.13 21.45 4.34
N ASN A 108 23.51 22.25 5.22
CA ASN A 108 22.43 21.79 6.10
C ASN A 108 21.10 21.63 5.36
N TYR A 109 20.96 22.24 4.18
CA TYR A 109 19.71 22.22 3.40
C TYR A 109 19.83 21.41 2.10
N ILE A 110 20.90 20.63 1.94
CA ILE A 110 21.05 19.75 0.78
C ILE A 110 19.91 18.72 0.79
N ASN A 111 19.10 18.76 -0.26
CA ASN A 111 18.17 17.68 -0.54
C ASN A 111 18.97 16.48 -1.07
N LYS A 112 18.94 15.35 -0.36
CA LYS A 112 19.79 14.20 -0.66
C LYS A 112 19.03 13.20 -1.52
N TYR A 113 19.76 12.53 -2.40
CA TYR A 113 19.25 11.34 -3.07
C TYR A 113 19.17 10.16 -2.11
N GLN A 114 18.35 9.17 -2.42
CA GLN A 114 18.21 7.94 -1.65
C GLN A 114 18.71 6.72 -2.44
N ILE A 115 19.31 5.76 -1.73
CA ILE A 115 19.55 4.39 -2.19
C ILE A 115 19.03 3.46 -1.11
N THR A 116 17.93 2.77 -1.42
CA THR A 116 17.45 1.65 -0.61
C THR A 116 18.24 0.40 -0.99
N VAL A 117 18.98 -0.17 -0.05
CA VAL A 117 19.68 -1.45 -0.23
C VAL A 117 18.95 -2.48 0.60
N SER A 118 18.40 -3.49 -0.05
CA SER A 118 17.52 -4.48 0.57
C SER A 118 18.07 -5.89 0.43
N LYS A 119 17.70 -6.77 1.35
CA LYS A 119 17.84 -8.21 1.10
C LYS A 119 16.87 -8.62 -0.01
N LYS A 120 17.32 -9.54 -0.87
CA LYS A 120 16.49 -10.08 -1.94
C LYS A 120 15.19 -10.63 -1.37
N THR A 121 14.08 -10.15 -1.92
CA THR A 121 12.73 -10.63 -1.61
C THR A 121 12.02 -10.97 -2.90
N GLU A 122 11.16 -11.99 -2.83
CA GLU A 122 10.30 -12.36 -3.93
C GLU A 122 8.90 -12.62 -3.41
N SER A 123 8.00 -11.71 -3.73
CA SER A 123 6.58 -11.87 -3.47
C SER A 123 5.99 -12.90 -4.46
N PRO A 124 4.97 -13.66 -4.04
CA PRO A 124 4.42 -14.72 -4.85
C PRO A 124 3.68 -14.18 -6.06
N LYS A 125 3.71 -14.95 -7.15
CA LYS A 125 3.09 -14.57 -8.43
C LYS A 125 1.57 -14.38 -8.31
N TRP A 126 0.90 -15.19 -7.48
CA TRP A 126 -0.55 -15.09 -7.27
C TRP A 126 -0.97 -13.71 -6.75
N PHE A 127 -0.07 -13.04 -6.01
CA PHE A 127 -0.28 -11.71 -5.47
C PHE A 127 0.07 -10.63 -6.49
N LYS A 128 1.30 -10.64 -7.03
CA LYS A 128 1.79 -9.62 -7.99
C LYS A 128 0.96 -9.54 -9.27
N GLU A 129 0.52 -10.69 -9.81
CA GLU A 129 -0.34 -10.74 -11.00
C GLU A 129 -1.85 -10.69 -10.65
N GLY A 130 -2.18 -10.61 -9.36
CA GLY A 130 -3.53 -10.72 -8.84
C GLY A 130 -4.36 -9.44 -8.94
N ILE A 131 -5.62 -9.57 -8.58
CA ILE A 131 -6.57 -8.46 -8.38
C ILE A 131 -7.17 -8.64 -7.00
N LEU A 132 -6.87 -7.67 -6.12
CA LEU A 132 -7.32 -7.66 -4.74
C LEU A 132 -8.67 -6.96 -4.65
N TYR A 133 -9.59 -7.58 -3.90
CA TYR A 133 -10.91 -7.07 -3.62
C TYR A 133 -11.13 -6.97 -2.11
N HIS A 134 -11.28 -5.76 -1.58
CA HIS A 134 -11.46 -5.48 -0.16
C HIS A 134 -12.92 -5.50 0.23
N ILE A 135 -13.27 -6.34 1.21
CA ILE A 135 -14.62 -6.55 1.70
C ILE A 135 -14.74 -6.08 3.15
N PHE A 136 -15.65 -5.14 3.39
CA PHE A 136 -16.17 -4.85 4.71
C PHE A 136 -17.39 -5.75 4.98
N VAL A 137 -17.20 -6.79 5.81
CA VAL A 137 -18.10 -7.96 5.86
C VAL A 137 -19.55 -7.61 6.20
N ASP A 138 -19.78 -6.76 7.21
CA ASP A 138 -21.13 -6.37 7.67
C ASP A 138 -21.97 -5.72 6.56
N ARG A 139 -21.32 -5.16 5.54
CA ARG A 139 -21.92 -4.29 4.53
C ARG A 139 -21.89 -4.90 3.12
N PHE A 140 -21.21 -6.03 2.94
CA PHE A 140 -21.05 -6.62 1.62
C PHE A 140 -22.25 -7.48 1.19
N ASN A 141 -22.66 -8.46 1.99
CA ASN A 141 -23.83 -9.26 1.67
C ASN A 141 -24.37 -9.97 2.92
N ARG A 142 -25.70 -9.98 3.09
CA ARG A 142 -26.40 -10.66 4.19
C ARG A 142 -27.13 -11.89 3.68
N THR A 143 -26.93 -13.03 4.34
CA THR A 143 -27.71 -14.25 4.11
C THR A 143 -28.23 -14.82 5.42
N GLY A 144 -29.45 -15.36 5.42
CA GLY A 144 -30.09 -15.90 6.62
C GLY A 144 -30.54 -14.84 7.62
N LYS A 145 -30.94 -15.29 8.81
CA LYS A 145 -31.29 -14.42 9.94
C LYS A 145 -30.02 -13.89 10.61
N ILE A 146 -30.08 -12.65 11.09
CA ILE A 146 -29.03 -12.09 11.94
C ILE A 146 -29.12 -12.79 13.29
N ASN A 147 -28.08 -13.54 13.63
CA ASN A 147 -27.97 -14.27 14.89
C ASN A 147 -26.91 -13.60 15.78
N ASN A 148 -26.90 -13.95 17.07
CA ASN A 148 -25.89 -13.49 18.03
C ASN A 148 -25.75 -11.96 18.10
N THR A 149 -26.88 -11.24 17.97
CA THR A 149 -26.91 -9.78 18.07
C THR A 149 -26.35 -9.35 19.43
N LYS A 150 -25.46 -8.36 19.40
CA LYS A 150 -24.82 -7.82 20.60
C LYS A 150 -25.81 -7.00 21.42
N LYS A 151 -25.65 -6.99 22.75
CA LYS A 151 -26.41 -6.08 23.62
C LYS A 151 -26.13 -4.64 23.20
N ASN A 152 -27.16 -3.78 23.28
CA ASN A 152 -27.04 -2.37 22.93
C ASN A 152 -26.46 -2.14 21.51
N SER A 153 -26.96 -2.89 20.51
CA SER A 153 -26.62 -2.71 19.09
C SER A 153 -27.83 -2.24 18.29
N PHE A 154 -27.63 -1.46 17.24
CA PHE A 154 -28.68 -1.06 16.29
C PHE A 154 -28.60 -1.92 15.04
N ILE A 155 -29.70 -2.55 14.64
CA ILE A 155 -29.74 -3.46 13.48
C ILE A 155 -30.66 -2.87 12.43
N TYR A 156 -30.16 -2.65 11.22
CA TYR A 156 -30.98 -2.15 10.13
C TYR A 156 -31.94 -3.23 9.62
N ALA A 157 -33.21 -2.85 9.51
CA ALA A 157 -34.22 -3.69 8.87
C ALA A 157 -33.99 -3.70 7.35
N ASN A 158 -33.86 -2.52 6.75
CA ASN A 158 -33.61 -2.36 5.33
C ASN A 158 -32.11 -2.41 5.02
N TRP A 159 -31.75 -3.14 3.97
CA TRP A 159 -30.34 -3.29 3.56
C TRP A 159 -29.77 -1.98 3.00
N GLU A 160 -30.60 -1.14 2.38
CA GLU A 160 -30.17 0.07 1.67
C GLU A 160 -30.06 1.31 2.58
N ASP A 161 -30.42 1.19 3.86
CA ASP A 161 -30.35 2.32 4.79
C ASP A 161 -28.89 2.78 4.99
N THR A 162 -28.67 4.09 4.95
CA THR A 162 -27.35 4.68 5.16
C THR A 162 -26.86 4.43 6.58
N PRO A 163 -25.60 3.99 6.76
CA PRO A 163 -25.06 3.76 8.09
C PRO A 163 -24.85 5.06 8.87
N MET A 164 -24.95 4.96 10.19
CA MET A 164 -24.75 6.09 11.09
C MET A 164 -24.15 5.64 12.40
N TYR A 165 -23.26 6.47 12.95
CA TYR A 165 -22.81 6.30 14.33
C TYR A 165 -23.79 6.98 15.28
N ILE A 166 -24.36 6.19 16.19
CA ILE A 166 -25.22 6.70 17.25
C ILE A 166 -24.31 7.18 18.39
N LYS A 167 -24.23 8.50 18.56
CA LYS A 167 -23.29 9.15 19.47
C LYS A 167 -23.97 9.91 20.62
N ASN A 168 -23.25 10.08 21.74
CA ASN A 168 -23.66 10.98 22.82
C ASN A 168 -23.27 12.44 22.54
N LYS A 169 -23.45 13.32 23.53
CA LYS A 169 -23.13 14.76 23.43
C LYS A 169 -21.62 15.02 23.34
N GLU A 170 -20.84 14.08 23.85
CA GLU A 170 -19.37 14.07 23.85
C GLU A 170 -18.80 13.48 22.55
N ASN A 171 -19.65 13.18 21.56
CA ASN A 171 -19.30 12.61 20.25
C ASN A 171 -18.69 11.19 20.32
N GLU A 172 -18.91 10.48 21.42
CA GLU A 172 -18.53 9.08 21.61
C GLU A 172 -19.62 8.17 21.04
N VAL A 173 -19.25 7.06 20.39
CA VAL A 173 -20.21 6.08 19.89
C VAL A 173 -20.80 5.29 21.05
N ILE A 174 -22.08 5.46 21.31
CA ILE A 174 -22.80 4.79 22.41
C ILE A 174 -23.58 3.55 21.97
N ARG A 175 -23.78 3.39 20.65
CA ARG A 175 -24.45 2.23 20.08
C ARG A 175 -23.95 1.97 18.66
N TRP A 176 -23.33 0.81 18.45
CA TRP A 176 -22.85 0.37 17.14
C TRP A 176 -24.00 -0.09 16.25
N ASP A 177 -23.91 0.22 14.96
CA ASP A 177 -24.90 -0.09 13.94
C ASP A 177 -24.45 -1.24 13.03
N PHE A 178 -25.38 -2.13 12.67
CA PHE A 178 -25.09 -3.33 11.88
C PHE A 178 -26.15 -3.58 10.81
N HIS A 179 -25.69 -3.88 9.59
CA HIS A 179 -26.57 -4.34 8.50
C HIS A 179 -26.71 -5.86 8.47
N GLY A 180 -25.79 -6.60 9.11
CA GLY A 180 -25.86 -8.04 9.28
C GLY A 180 -25.24 -8.84 8.14
N GLY A 181 -24.34 -8.23 7.37
CA GLY A 181 -23.50 -8.94 6.41
C GLY A 181 -22.61 -9.97 7.10
N ASN A 182 -22.37 -11.11 6.44
CA ASN A 182 -21.75 -12.28 7.07
C ASN A 182 -20.94 -13.14 6.10
N LEU A 183 -20.19 -14.11 6.64
CA LEU A 183 -19.29 -14.97 5.85
C LEU A 183 -20.06 -15.84 4.84
N LYS A 184 -21.24 -16.34 5.19
CA LYS A 184 -22.13 -17.04 4.24
C LYS A 184 -22.58 -16.12 3.09
N GLY A 185 -22.78 -14.85 3.39
CA GLY A 185 -23.02 -13.80 2.41
C GLY A 185 -21.89 -13.70 1.40
N ILE A 186 -20.64 -13.66 1.85
CA ILE A 186 -19.46 -13.67 0.98
C ILE A 186 -19.40 -14.96 0.14
N ILE A 187 -19.59 -16.12 0.77
CA ILE A 187 -19.61 -17.43 0.09
C ILE A 187 -20.59 -17.42 -1.10
N SER A 188 -21.80 -16.91 -0.90
CA SER A 188 -22.83 -16.87 -1.95
C SER A 188 -22.46 -15.97 -3.14
N LYS A 189 -21.55 -15.02 -2.95
CA LYS A 189 -21.11 -14.05 -3.97
C LYS A 189 -19.73 -14.36 -4.55
N LEU A 190 -19.09 -15.48 -4.17
CA LEU A 190 -17.82 -15.89 -4.76
C LEU A 190 -17.88 -16.10 -6.29
N ASN A 191 -19.04 -16.48 -6.83
CA ASN A 191 -19.25 -16.54 -8.29
C ASN A 191 -19.20 -15.15 -8.94
N TYR A 192 -19.81 -14.15 -8.30
CA TYR A 192 -19.76 -12.76 -8.73
C TYR A 192 -18.31 -12.26 -8.74
N LEU A 193 -17.57 -12.45 -7.62
CA LEU A 193 -16.17 -12.02 -7.50
C LEU A 193 -15.27 -12.70 -8.54
N LYS A 194 -15.45 -14.01 -8.75
CA LYS A 194 -14.72 -14.74 -9.80
C LYS A 194 -15.04 -14.23 -11.20
N GLY A 195 -16.32 -13.94 -11.47
CA GLY A 195 -16.79 -13.38 -12.73
C GLY A 195 -16.27 -11.96 -13.00
N LEU A 196 -16.11 -11.15 -11.96
CA LEU A 196 -15.44 -9.85 -12.02
C LEU A 196 -13.95 -10.00 -12.35
N GLY A 197 -13.33 -11.08 -11.86
CA GLY A 197 -11.94 -11.44 -12.17
C GLY A 197 -11.01 -11.48 -10.97
N VAL A 198 -11.55 -11.25 -9.76
CA VAL A 198 -10.86 -11.26 -8.46
C VAL A 198 -10.06 -12.55 -8.26
N THR A 199 -8.86 -12.40 -7.71
CA THR A 199 -7.99 -13.53 -7.32
C THR A 199 -7.50 -13.43 -5.87
N VAL A 200 -7.71 -12.30 -5.20
CA VAL A 200 -7.39 -12.09 -3.79
C VAL A 200 -8.55 -11.38 -3.13
N ILE A 201 -9.07 -11.93 -2.04
CA ILE A 201 -10.00 -11.25 -1.14
C ILE A 201 -9.21 -10.76 0.06
N TYR A 202 -9.35 -9.50 0.38
CA TYR A 202 -8.91 -8.92 1.64
C TYR A 202 -10.15 -8.65 2.50
N LEU A 203 -10.22 -9.21 3.70
CA LEU A 203 -11.30 -8.94 4.65
C LEU A 203 -10.82 -7.90 5.67
N SER A 204 -11.61 -6.84 5.88
CA SER A 204 -11.56 -6.05 7.12
C SER A 204 -11.66 -6.96 8.36
N PRO A 205 -11.35 -6.47 9.57
CA PRO A 205 -11.25 -7.33 10.75
C PRO A 205 -12.52 -8.19 10.95
N ILE A 206 -12.32 -9.50 11.14
CA ILE A 206 -13.40 -10.50 11.25
C ILE A 206 -13.49 -11.12 12.65
N PHE A 207 -12.57 -10.77 13.54
CA PHE A 207 -12.48 -11.35 14.87
C PHE A 207 -13.52 -10.73 15.80
N LYS A 208 -13.86 -11.47 16.86
CA LYS A 208 -14.86 -11.06 17.86
C LYS A 208 -14.51 -9.68 18.40
N SER A 209 -15.48 -8.77 18.39
CA SER A 209 -15.34 -7.37 18.79
C SER A 209 -16.71 -6.82 19.20
N GLN A 210 -16.82 -5.59 19.74
CA GLN A 210 -18.12 -4.95 19.97
C GLN A 210 -18.62 -4.18 18.76
N SER A 211 -17.76 -3.53 18.00
CA SER A 211 -18.16 -2.66 16.89
C SER A 211 -18.55 -3.40 15.60
N ASN A 212 -18.95 -2.60 14.60
CA ASN A 212 -19.19 -3.03 13.23
C ASN A 212 -17.90 -3.20 12.41
N HIS A 213 -16.86 -2.42 12.72
CA HIS A 213 -15.58 -2.37 12.00
C HIS A 213 -14.56 -3.35 12.56
N LYS A 214 -14.70 -3.70 13.85
CA LYS A 214 -13.96 -4.74 14.58
C LYS A 214 -12.47 -4.49 14.80
N TYR A 215 -12.05 -3.23 14.74
CA TYR A 215 -10.69 -2.81 15.11
C TYR A 215 -10.47 -2.83 16.64
N ASP A 216 -11.54 -2.63 17.41
CA ASP A 216 -11.64 -2.91 18.84
C ASP A 216 -11.70 -4.44 19.09
N THR A 217 -10.61 -5.15 18.79
CA THR A 217 -10.58 -6.62 18.85
C THR A 217 -10.82 -7.11 20.28
N GLY A 218 -11.86 -7.92 20.46
CA GLY A 218 -12.25 -8.55 21.71
C GLY A 218 -11.59 -9.92 21.94
N ASP A 219 -11.40 -10.71 20.88
CA ASP A 219 -10.68 -11.99 20.90
C ASP A 219 -10.16 -12.35 19.50
N TYR A 220 -8.83 -12.31 19.32
CA TYR A 220 -8.16 -12.59 18.04
C TYR A 220 -8.32 -14.03 17.53
N LYS A 221 -8.64 -14.98 18.41
CA LYS A 221 -8.74 -16.40 18.05
C LYS A 221 -10.18 -16.81 17.70
N THR A 222 -11.16 -15.91 17.80
CA THR A 222 -12.57 -16.25 17.59
C THR A 222 -13.17 -15.37 16.48
N ILE A 223 -13.84 -15.99 15.50
CA ILE A 223 -14.66 -15.25 14.51
C ILE A 223 -15.80 -14.53 15.24
N ASP A 224 -16.10 -13.28 14.85
CA ASP A 224 -17.24 -12.57 15.42
C ASP A 224 -18.54 -13.36 15.18
N PRO A 225 -19.31 -13.69 16.25
CA PRO A 225 -20.51 -14.52 16.12
C PRO A 225 -21.61 -13.95 15.22
N MET A 226 -21.62 -12.65 14.92
CA MET A 226 -22.55 -12.06 13.94
C MET A 226 -22.12 -12.35 12.50
N PHE A 227 -20.83 -12.60 12.25
CA PHE A 227 -20.29 -12.97 10.94
C PHE A 227 -20.36 -14.47 10.66
N GLY A 228 -20.35 -15.30 11.71
CA GLY A 228 -20.44 -16.75 11.62
C GLY A 228 -19.57 -17.42 12.67
N ASP A 229 -18.94 -18.52 12.27
CA ASP A 229 -18.04 -19.32 13.09
C ASP A 229 -16.83 -19.79 12.27
N GLU A 230 -15.93 -20.53 12.92
CA GLU A 230 -14.72 -21.05 12.28
C GLU A 230 -15.00 -22.09 11.18
N GLU A 231 -16.11 -22.83 11.24
CA GLU A 231 -16.47 -23.82 10.22
C GLU A 231 -16.94 -23.12 8.94
N ILE A 232 -17.75 -22.07 9.06
CA ILE A 232 -18.13 -21.21 7.94
C ILE A 232 -16.89 -20.53 7.36
N PHE A 233 -15.93 -20.11 8.20
CA PHE A 233 -14.69 -19.52 7.71
C PHE A 233 -13.84 -20.52 6.91
N LYS A 234 -13.69 -21.76 7.39
CA LYS A 234 -13.03 -22.84 6.62
C LYS A 234 -13.77 -23.14 5.32
N GLU A 235 -15.10 -23.14 5.34
CA GLU A 235 -15.92 -23.28 4.13
C GLU A 235 -15.64 -22.16 3.11
N LEU A 236 -15.53 -20.91 3.59
CA LEU A 236 -15.17 -19.77 2.75
C LEU A 236 -13.80 -19.95 2.11
N ILE A 237 -12.77 -20.30 2.90
CA ILE A 237 -11.42 -20.57 2.38
C ILE A 237 -11.45 -21.69 1.33
N TYR A 238 -12.13 -22.80 1.63
CA TYR A 238 -12.24 -23.93 0.70
C TYR A 238 -12.93 -23.52 -0.61
N LYS A 239 -14.07 -22.84 -0.54
CA LYS A 239 -14.82 -22.43 -1.74
C LYS A 239 -14.10 -21.33 -2.54
N ALA A 240 -13.40 -20.41 -1.87
CA ALA A 240 -12.58 -19.39 -2.51
C ALA A 240 -11.39 -20.03 -3.24
N SER A 241 -10.67 -20.95 -2.59
CA SER A 241 -9.52 -21.64 -3.19
C SER A 241 -9.91 -22.48 -4.41
N LYS A 242 -11.08 -23.15 -4.40
CA LYS A 242 -11.64 -23.84 -5.58
C LYS A 242 -11.92 -22.92 -6.77
N LYS A 243 -12.01 -21.61 -6.54
CA LYS A 243 -12.15 -20.59 -7.57
C LYS A 243 -10.83 -19.87 -7.88
N GLY A 244 -9.72 -20.29 -7.27
CA GLY A 244 -8.42 -19.63 -7.39
C GLY A 244 -8.42 -18.23 -6.76
N ILE A 245 -9.13 -18.07 -5.65
CA ILE A 245 -9.17 -16.84 -4.85
C ILE A 245 -8.48 -17.11 -3.52
N ASN A 246 -7.42 -16.38 -3.25
CA ASN A 246 -6.71 -16.39 -1.97
C ASN A 246 -7.35 -15.40 -0.99
N ILE A 247 -7.20 -15.64 0.32
CA ILE A 247 -7.75 -14.74 1.36
C ILE A 247 -6.60 -14.19 2.21
N ILE A 248 -6.62 -12.87 2.40
CA ILE A 248 -5.77 -12.10 3.32
C ILE A 248 -6.67 -11.51 4.41
N LEU A 249 -6.19 -11.51 5.65
CA LEU A 249 -6.90 -10.93 6.80
C LEU A 249 -6.26 -9.63 7.28
N ASP A 250 -7.04 -8.82 7.97
CA ASP A 250 -6.56 -7.65 8.69
C ASP A 250 -5.95 -8.03 10.05
N GLY A 251 -4.75 -7.53 10.33
CA GLY A 251 -3.97 -7.78 11.54
C GLY A 251 -3.89 -6.52 12.39
N VAL A 252 -4.82 -6.38 13.33
CA VAL A 252 -4.90 -5.25 14.27
C VAL A 252 -4.09 -5.56 15.52
N PHE A 253 -2.77 -5.37 15.45
CA PHE A 253 -1.83 -5.84 16.49
C PHE A 253 -1.22 -4.72 17.35
N SER A 254 -1.51 -3.44 17.08
CA SER A 254 -1.01 -2.33 17.92
C SER A 254 -1.90 -2.02 19.14
N HIS A 255 -3.14 -2.49 19.10
CA HIS A 255 -4.13 -2.26 20.14
C HIS A 255 -5.19 -3.36 20.16
N THR A 256 -5.95 -3.41 21.25
CA THR A 256 -7.13 -4.27 21.43
C THR A 256 -8.36 -3.41 21.71
N GLY A 257 -9.56 -3.99 21.78
CA GLY A 257 -10.72 -3.31 22.36
C GLY A 257 -10.63 -3.25 23.89
N ASP A 258 -11.16 -2.19 24.50
CA ASP A 258 -11.30 -2.12 25.96
C ASP A 258 -12.30 -3.15 26.51
N ASP A 259 -13.25 -3.58 25.68
CA ASP A 259 -14.09 -4.76 25.89
C ASP A 259 -13.53 -6.03 25.23
N SER A 260 -12.38 -6.49 25.72
CA SER A 260 -11.70 -7.71 25.25
C SER A 260 -11.44 -8.73 26.36
N ILE A 261 -11.11 -9.98 26.00
CA ILE A 261 -10.65 -10.99 26.97
C ILE A 261 -9.36 -10.57 27.69
N TYR A 262 -8.62 -9.65 27.07
CA TYR A 262 -7.29 -9.19 27.49
C TYR A 262 -7.40 -8.01 28.47
N PHE A 263 -8.20 -6.99 28.13
CA PHE A 263 -8.36 -5.77 28.93
C PHE A 263 -9.54 -5.86 29.90
N ASN A 264 -10.67 -6.41 29.43
CA ASN A 264 -11.91 -6.70 30.15
C ASN A 264 -12.43 -5.57 31.05
N LYS A 265 -12.49 -4.33 30.55
CA LYS A 265 -12.90 -3.15 31.32
C LYS A 265 -14.30 -3.26 31.93
N TYR A 266 -15.21 -3.92 31.21
CA TYR A 266 -16.63 -4.03 31.60
C TYR A 266 -17.00 -5.35 32.27
N GLY A 267 -16.06 -6.30 32.40
CA GLY A 267 -16.34 -7.62 32.99
C GLY A 267 -17.28 -8.50 32.16
N ASN A 268 -17.30 -8.33 30.84
CA ASN A 268 -18.12 -9.14 29.93
C ASN A 268 -17.52 -10.51 29.60
N TYR A 269 -16.29 -10.77 30.03
CA TYR A 269 -15.58 -12.03 29.84
C TYR A 269 -15.25 -12.67 31.19
N ASP A 270 -15.29 -14.00 31.25
CA ASP A 270 -14.98 -14.78 32.47
C ASP A 270 -13.51 -14.68 32.89
N SER A 271 -12.61 -14.32 31.95
CA SER A 271 -11.19 -14.16 32.22
C SER A 271 -10.86 -12.83 32.90
N LEU A 272 -9.93 -12.87 33.86
CA LEU A 272 -9.43 -11.67 34.53
C LEU A 272 -8.59 -10.82 33.56
N GLY A 273 -9.09 -9.64 33.19
CA GLY A 273 -8.40 -8.71 32.29
C GLY A 273 -7.46 -7.73 32.99
N ALA A 274 -6.59 -7.09 32.21
CA ALA A 274 -5.58 -6.16 32.68
C ALA A 274 -6.14 -4.93 33.40
N TYR A 275 -7.32 -4.44 33.00
CA TYR A 275 -7.98 -3.30 33.65
C TYR A 275 -8.53 -3.67 35.05
N GLN A 276 -8.88 -4.94 35.26
CA GLN A 276 -9.54 -5.41 36.48
C GLN A 276 -8.53 -5.74 37.59
N SER A 277 -7.36 -6.27 37.23
CA SER A 277 -6.33 -6.60 38.23
C SER A 277 -4.91 -6.59 37.64
N LYS A 278 -3.97 -6.09 38.44
CA LYS A 278 -2.52 -6.23 38.19
C LYS A 278 -2.04 -7.68 38.18
N ASN A 279 -2.84 -8.61 38.72
CA ASN A 279 -2.56 -10.05 38.68
C ASN A 279 -3.05 -10.73 37.39
N SER A 280 -3.67 -10.00 36.47
CA SER A 280 -4.03 -10.54 35.16
C SER A 280 -2.76 -10.99 34.41
N LYS A 281 -2.83 -12.15 33.76
CA LYS A 281 -1.76 -12.63 32.87
C LYS A 281 -1.52 -11.72 31.66
N PHE A 282 -2.45 -10.81 31.37
CA PHE A 282 -2.37 -9.83 30.30
C PHE A 282 -1.90 -8.45 30.80
N PHE A 283 -1.63 -8.27 32.11
CA PHE A 283 -1.32 -6.96 32.67
C PHE A 283 -0.08 -6.32 32.00
N SER A 284 0.97 -7.11 31.74
CA SER A 284 2.19 -6.64 31.07
C SER A 284 2.01 -6.30 29.59
N TRP A 285 0.87 -6.67 29.00
CA TRP A 285 0.56 -6.30 27.63
C TRP A 285 0.19 -4.83 27.51
N TYR A 286 -0.14 -4.13 28.60
CA TYR A 286 -0.60 -2.74 28.55
C TYR A 286 0.30 -1.85 29.40
N ASN A 287 0.39 -0.58 29.02
CA ASN A 287 1.10 0.42 29.80
C ASN A 287 0.11 1.34 30.54
N PHE A 288 0.08 1.25 31.86
CA PHE A 288 -0.74 2.11 32.74
C PHE A 288 0.12 3.23 33.34
N LYS A 289 -0.28 4.48 33.11
CA LYS A 289 0.30 5.68 33.74
C LYS A 289 -0.23 5.87 35.16
N ASP A 290 -1.54 5.70 35.32
CA ASP A 290 -2.23 5.66 36.61
C ASP A 290 -3.32 4.58 36.58
N TYR A 291 -3.13 3.54 37.39
CA TYR A 291 -3.95 2.34 37.31
C TYR A 291 -5.31 2.51 38.02
N PRO A 292 -6.44 2.11 37.41
CA PRO A 292 -6.58 1.50 36.08
C PRO A 292 -6.94 2.48 34.95
N ASN A 293 -7.13 3.78 35.25
CA ASN A 293 -7.87 4.70 34.37
C ASN A 293 -7.04 5.46 33.34
N GLU A 294 -5.73 5.56 33.53
CA GLU A 294 -4.82 6.21 32.59
C GLU A 294 -3.83 5.19 32.02
N TYR A 295 -3.91 4.99 30.72
CA TYR A 295 -3.12 4.04 29.96
C TYR A 295 -2.86 4.56 28.55
N ASP A 296 -1.87 3.99 27.88
CA ASP A 296 -1.63 4.28 26.47
C ASP A 296 -2.78 3.73 25.62
N CYS A 297 -3.28 4.57 24.72
CA CYS A 297 -4.39 4.24 23.84
C CYS A 297 -4.23 4.95 22.50
N TRP A 298 -4.72 4.30 21.45
CA TRP A 298 -4.52 4.71 20.08
C TRP A 298 -5.06 6.11 19.87
N TRP A 299 -4.18 7.08 19.63
CA TRP A 299 -4.53 8.48 19.38
C TRP A 299 -5.44 9.10 20.48
N GLY A 300 -5.32 8.62 21.71
CA GLY A 300 -6.15 9.06 22.85
C GLY A 300 -7.56 8.46 22.89
N VAL A 301 -7.90 7.55 21.98
CA VAL A 301 -9.20 6.86 21.94
C VAL A 301 -9.21 5.77 23.00
N LYS A 302 -9.81 6.06 24.17
CA LYS A 302 -9.81 5.16 25.34
C LYS A 302 -10.41 3.77 25.10
N SER A 303 -11.20 3.58 24.05
CA SER A 303 -11.74 2.26 23.69
C SER A 303 -10.71 1.34 23.01
N LEU A 304 -9.53 1.87 22.65
CA LEU A 304 -8.47 1.17 21.94
C LEU A 304 -7.15 1.20 22.74
N PRO A 305 -7.06 0.49 23.89
CA PRO A 305 -5.82 0.40 24.66
C PRO A 305 -4.68 -0.21 23.83
N ASN A 306 -3.55 0.50 23.77
CA ASN A 306 -2.36 0.03 23.08
C ASN A 306 -1.74 -1.14 23.82
N VAL A 307 -1.20 -2.08 23.06
CA VAL A 307 -0.44 -3.20 23.61
C VAL A 307 1.06 -2.92 23.52
N ASN A 308 1.84 -3.55 24.38
CA ASN A 308 3.29 -3.65 24.25
C ASN A 308 3.61 -4.82 23.31
N GLU A 309 3.82 -4.53 22.03
CA GLU A 309 3.91 -5.55 20.98
C GLU A 309 5.17 -6.42 21.10
N ILE A 310 6.19 -5.95 21.82
CA ILE A 310 7.44 -6.70 22.04
C ILE A 310 7.46 -7.44 23.37
N GLU A 311 6.41 -7.33 24.18
CA GLU A 311 6.23 -8.15 25.38
C GLU A 311 6.25 -9.63 24.98
N ASN A 312 7.05 -10.44 25.68
CA ASN A 312 7.29 -11.81 25.24
C ASN A 312 6.00 -12.63 25.20
N SER A 313 5.17 -12.51 26.23
CA SER A 313 3.89 -13.22 26.27
C SER A 313 2.92 -12.80 25.16
N TYR A 314 2.99 -11.54 24.70
CA TYR A 314 2.22 -11.04 23.56
C TYR A 314 2.76 -11.60 22.23
N MET A 315 4.07 -11.52 22.02
CA MET A 315 4.75 -12.09 20.85
C MET A 315 4.53 -13.61 20.72
N ASP A 316 4.51 -14.33 21.84
CA ASP A 316 4.18 -15.75 21.89
C ASP A 316 2.75 -16.00 21.43
N TYR A 317 1.79 -15.29 22.04
CA TYR A 317 0.37 -15.42 21.73
C TYR A 317 0.01 -15.06 20.29
N ILE A 318 0.57 -13.97 19.75
CA ILE A 318 0.26 -13.51 18.39
C ILE A 318 1.04 -14.34 17.36
N ILE A 319 2.35 -14.57 17.55
CA ILE A 319 3.23 -15.08 16.49
C ILE A 319 3.84 -16.44 16.83
N ARG A 320 4.54 -16.58 17.97
CA ARG A 320 5.53 -17.66 18.16
C ARG A 320 4.93 -19.01 18.58
N ASP A 321 3.92 -19.02 19.44
CA ASP A 321 3.32 -20.25 19.98
C ASP A 321 2.74 -21.14 18.88
N LYS A 322 2.68 -22.46 19.11
CA LYS A 322 2.14 -23.41 18.11
C LYS A 322 0.69 -23.12 17.74
N ASP A 323 -0.09 -22.62 18.69
CA ASP A 323 -1.48 -22.21 18.53
C ASP A 323 -1.63 -20.68 18.47
N SER A 324 -0.56 -19.95 18.12
CA SER A 324 -0.59 -18.49 18.00
C SER A 324 -1.65 -18.00 17.02
N VAL A 325 -2.07 -16.75 17.14
CA VAL A 325 -3.07 -16.13 16.25
C VAL A 325 -2.68 -16.32 14.78
N ILE A 326 -1.45 -15.97 14.42
CA ILE A 326 -0.95 -16.08 13.05
C ILE A 326 -0.97 -17.53 12.57
N LYS A 327 -0.44 -18.48 13.37
CA LYS A 327 -0.38 -19.90 12.98
C LYS A 327 -1.76 -20.52 12.85
N LYS A 328 -2.69 -20.21 13.75
CA LYS A 328 -4.08 -20.72 13.70
C LYS A 328 -4.74 -20.37 12.36
N TRP A 329 -4.76 -19.10 11.99
CA TRP A 329 -5.50 -18.65 10.81
C TRP A 329 -4.81 -19.04 9.50
N MET A 330 -3.48 -19.03 9.46
CA MET A 330 -2.74 -19.52 8.29
C MET A 330 -2.90 -21.03 8.10
N ASN A 331 -2.98 -21.82 9.18
CA ASN A 331 -3.30 -23.25 9.10
C ASN A 331 -4.70 -23.53 8.54
N TYR A 332 -5.63 -22.55 8.64
CA TYR A 332 -6.94 -22.64 7.97
C TYR A 332 -6.89 -22.24 6.49
N GLY A 333 -5.76 -21.72 6.01
CA GLY A 333 -5.50 -21.39 4.60
C GLY A 333 -5.46 -19.90 4.29
N VAL A 334 -5.38 -19.02 5.30
CA VAL A 334 -5.09 -17.59 5.09
C VAL A 334 -3.70 -17.42 4.48
N LYS A 335 -3.61 -16.64 3.41
CA LYS A 335 -2.40 -16.46 2.58
C LYS A 335 -1.59 -15.22 2.92
N GLY A 336 -2.02 -14.43 3.89
CA GLY A 336 -1.29 -13.24 4.28
C GLY A 336 -2.07 -12.32 5.20
N TRP A 337 -1.42 -11.21 5.54
CA TRP A 337 -1.94 -10.21 6.47
C TRP A 337 -1.77 -8.79 5.90
N ARG A 338 -2.84 -7.99 5.98
CA ARG A 338 -2.75 -6.53 5.95
C ARG A 338 -2.57 -6.07 7.39
N LEU A 339 -1.55 -5.28 7.67
CA LEU A 339 -1.27 -4.78 9.01
C LEU A 339 -1.86 -3.38 9.19
N ASP A 340 -2.79 -3.28 10.13
CA ASP A 340 -3.38 -2.01 10.55
C ASP A 340 -2.35 -1.17 11.30
N VAL A 341 -2.29 0.13 10.99
CA VAL A 341 -1.39 1.10 11.66
C VAL A 341 0.03 0.53 11.85
N VAL A 342 0.62 0.04 10.75
CA VAL A 342 1.94 -0.63 10.79
C VAL A 342 3.06 0.28 11.34
N ASP A 343 2.83 1.58 11.32
CA ASP A 343 3.69 2.62 11.89
C ASP A 343 3.87 2.53 13.41
N GLU A 344 2.96 1.86 14.14
CA GLU A 344 3.09 1.58 15.58
C GLU A 344 3.85 0.28 15.87
N LEU A 345 3.90 -0.66 14.92
CA LEU A 345 4.47 -1.99 15.18
C LEU A 345 6.00 -1.95 15.21
N PRO A 346 6.69 -2.39 16.28
CA PRO A 346 8.16 -2.35 16.32
C PRO A 346 8.81 -3.23 15.24
N SER A 347 10.02 -2.86 14.79
CA SER A 347 10.75 -3.63 13.75
C SER A 347 10.92 -5.11 14.10
N LYS A 348 11.19 -5.43 15.37
CA LYS A 348 11.31 -6.81 15.87
C LYS A 348 10.03 -7.61 15.70
N PHE A 349 8.87 -6.99 15.90
CA PHE A 349 7.56 -7.62 15.68
C PHE A 349 7.39 -7.98 14.21
N LEU A 350 7.61 -7.01 13.31
CA LEU A 350 7.46 -7.19 11.86
C LEU A 350 8.41 -8.26 11.31
N GLU A 351 9.68 -8.27 11.74
CA GLU A 351 10.68 -9.26 11.34
C GLU A 351 10.31 -10.67 11.81
N THR A 352 9.83 -10.80 13.05
CA THR A 352 9.39 -12.09 13.58
C THR A 352 8.15 -12.57 12.84
N LEU A 353 7.18 -11.69 12.58
CA LEU A 353 5.97 -11.98 11.83
C LEU A 353 6.31 -12.44 10.41
N LYS A 354 7.17 -11.71 9.70
CA LYS A 354 7.60 -12.06 8.34
C LYS A 354 8.29 -13.42 8.29
N LYS A 355 9.18 -13.69 9.24
CA LYS A 355 9.85 -14.98 9.34
C LYS A 355 8.87 -16.13 9.59
N GLU A 356 8.00 -15.99 10.59
CA GLU A 356 7.09 -17.07 10.99
C GLU A 356 5.99 -17.32 9.95
N THR A 357 5.47 -16.29 9.29
CA THR A 357 4.52 -16.44 8.18
C THR A 357 5.15 -17.20 7.00
N LEU A 358 6.40 -16.88 6.62
CA LEU A 358 7.14 -17.61 5.58
C LEU A 358 7.46 -19.07 5.96
N ASN A 359 7.68 -19.35 7.25
CA ASN A 359 7.88 -20.71 7.75
C ASN A 359 6.61 -21.57 7.63
N ILE A 360 5.43 -20.96 7.71
CA ILE A 360 4.13 -21.65 7.56
C ILE A 360 3.79 -21.81 6.08
N ASP A 361 3.95 -20.73 5.30
CA ASP A 361 3.65 -20.67 3.88
C ASP A 361 4.65 -19.74 3.18
N ASN A 362 5.51 -20.30 2.34
CA ASN A 362 6.54 -19.56 1.61
C ASN A 362 5.95 -18.62 0.53
N GLU A 363 4.66 -18.76 0.21
CA GLU A 363 3.91 -17.83 -0.62
C GLU A 363 3.05 -16.87 0.20
N SER A 364 3.34 -16.69 1.50
CA SER A 364 2.63 -15.72 2.33
C SER A 364 3.03 -14.27 2.02
N VAL A 365 2.07 -13.36 2.17
CA VAL A 365 2.28 -11.92 1.95
C VAL A 365 1.95 -11.11 3.20
N ILE A 366 2.75 -10.06 3.44
CA ILE A 366 2.50 -9.05 4.46
C ILE A 366 2.45 -7.70 3.78
N VAL A 367 1.35 -6.98 3.97
CA VAL A 367 1.17 -5.63 3.44
C VAL A 367 0.92 -4.69 4.62
N GLY A 368 1.65 -3.58 4.70
CA GLY A 368 1.41 -2.58 5.74
C GLY A 368 0.48 -1.46 5.28
N GLU A 369 -0.31 -0.92 6.20
CA GLU A 369 -0.94 0.37 6.00
C GLU A 369 0.08 1.51 6.15
N VAL A 370 0.48 2.12 5.03
CA VAL A 370 1.36 3.30 5.01
C VAL A 370 0.78 4.30 4.02
N TRP A 371 0.64 5.56 4.44
CA TRP A 371 -0.03 6.61 3.65
C TRP A 371 0.93 7.37 2.73
N GLU A 372 2.21 7.38 3.07
CA GLU A 372 3.29 8.09 2.36
C GLU A 372 4.32 7.14 1.74
N ASP A 373 5.49 7.69 1.37
CA ASP A 373 6.63 6.92 0.90
C ASP A 373 7.14 5.98 2.02
N ALA A 374 6.87 4.68 1.84
CA ALA A 374 7.22 3.65 2.82
C ALA A 374 8.71 3.27 2.82
N SER A 375 9.48 3.70 1.82
CA SER A 375 10.91 3.37 1.73
C SER A 375 11.75 4.12 2.75
N ASN A 376 11.29 5.28 3.21
CA ASN A 376 12.04 6.15 4.13
C ASN A 376 11.18 6.78 5.23
N LYS A 377 9.93 6.32 5.41
CA LYS A 377 9.01 6.79 6.44
C LYS A 377 9.68 6.90 7.82
N ILE A 378 9.41 8.01 8.50
CA ILE A 378 9.70 8.17 9.93
C ILE A 378 8.36 8.16 10.66
N SER A 379 8.22 7.29 11.66
CA SER A 379 7.11 7.29 12.59
C SER A 379 7.65 7.13 14.00
N TYR A 380 7.05 7.85 14.96
CA TYR A 380 7.48 7.81 16.37
C TYR A 380 9.00 8.02 16.57
N SER A 381 9.57 8.98 15.83
CA SER A 381 11.00 9.32 15.83
C SER A 381 11.95 8.21 15.35
N GLU A 382 11.42 7.13 14.78
CA GLU A 382 12.20 6.05 14.22
C GLU A 382 12.01 5.97 12.70
N ARG A 383 13.13 5.81 11.97
CA ARG A 383 13.03 5.47 10.55
C ARG A 383 12.65 4.01 10.38
N ARG A 384 11.61 3.80 9.59
CA ARG A 384 11.03 2.49 9.31
C ARG A 384 11.86 1.74 8.27
N LYS A 385 11.89 0.41 8.41
CA LYS A 385 12.73 -0.52 7.62
C LYS A 385 11.90 -1.42 6.71
N TYR A 386 10.70 -0.96 6.34
CA TYR A 386 9.67 -1.75 5.67
C TYR A 386 10.16 -2.53 4.46
N PHE A 387 10.99 -1.89 3.62
CA PHE A 387 11.49 -2.47 2.38
C PHE A 387 12.97 -2.88 2.42
N LEU A 388 13.53 -3.15 3.61
CA LEU A 388 14.88 -3.72 3.71
C LEU A 388 14.91 -5.26 3.56
N GLY A 389 13.76 -5.87 3.35
CA GLY A 389 13.61 -7.27 2.90
C GLY A 389 12.98 -8.22 3.93
N ASN A 390 13.04 -7.91 5.22
CA ASN A 390 12.55 -8.82 6.27
C ASN A 390 11.24 -8.35 6.92
N GLN A 391 10.54 -7.35 6.37
CA GLN A 391 9.32 -6.80 6.96
C GLN A 391 8.13 -6.93 5.99
N LEU A 392 7.94 -5.98 5.08
CA LEU A 392 6.75 -5.91 4.24
C LEU A 392 7.02 -6.35 2.80
N ASN A 393 6.05 -7.00 2.17
CA ASN A 393 6.04 -7.25 0.72
C ASN A 393 5.61 -6.00 -0.05
N GLY A 394 4.71 -5.20 0.50
CA GLY A 394 4.16 -4.00 -0.13
C GLY A 394 3.41 -3.14 0.89
N VAL A 395 2.83 -2.04 0.45
CA VAL A 395 1.99 -1.18 1.29
C VAL A 395 0.68 -0.80 0.60
N THR A 396 -0.22 -0.18 1.36
CA THR A 396 -1.39 0.52 0.82
C THR A 396 -0.94 1.70 -0.05
N GLY A 397 -1.22 1.67 -1.35
CA GLY A 397 -0.76 2.67 -2.31
C GLY A 397 -1.53 4.00 -2.25
N TYR A 398 -1.54 4.69 -1.10
CA TYR A 398 -2.15 6.02 -0.98
C TYR A 398 -1.43 7.07 -1.83
N VAL A 399 -0.10 6.97 -2.00
CA VAL A 399 0.66 7.80 -2.96
C VAL A 399 0.14 7.61 -4.39
N PHE A 400 -0.19 6.37 -4.78
CA PHE A 400 -0.80 6.08 -6.07
C PHE A 400 -2.20 6.72 -6.16
N LYS A 401 -3.06 6.49 -5.16
CA LYS A 401 -4.41 7.08 -5.11
C LYS A 401 -4.38 8.59 -5.28
N ASN A 402 -3.64 9.28 -4.42
CA ASN A 402 -3.63 10.74 -4.37
C ASN A 402 -3.07 11.32 -5.68
N THR A 403 -2.01 10.73 -6.22
CA THR A 403 -1.44 11.16 -7.51
C THR A 403 -2.43 11.00 -8.66
N VAL A 404 -3.14 9.88 -8.74
CA VAL A 404 -4.16 9.66 -9.78
C VAL A 404 -5.33 10.61 -9.63
N VAL A 405 -5.87 10.77 -8.42
CA VAL A 405 -7.01 11.65 -8.15
C VAL A 405 -6.67 13.11 -8.43
N GLU A 406 -5.52 13.60 -7.95
CA GLU A 406 -5.08 14.98 -8.20
C GLU A 406 -4.85 15.25 -9.69
N PHE A 407 -4.29 14.29 -10.42
CA PHE A 407 -4.14 14.40 -11.87
C PHE A 407 -5.51 14.48 -12.57
N LEU A 408 -6.46 13.61 -12.22
CA LEU A 408 -7.77 13.62 -12.87
C LEU A 408 -8.59 14.87 -12.53
N LYS A 409 -8.39 15.45 -11.34
CA LYS A 409 -9.04 16.69 -10.90
C LYS A 409 -8.40 17.98 -11.46
N GLY A 410 -7.27 17.88 -12.16
CA GLY A 410 -6.58 19.07 -12.69
C GLY A 410 -5.59 19.72 -11.72
N ASN A 411 -5.43 19.18 -10.50
CA ASN A 411 -4.61 19.79 -9.45
C ASN A 411 -3.11 19.68 -9.69
N VAL A 412 -2.69 18.64 -10.42
CA VAL A 412 -1.30 18.41 -10.85
C VAL A 412 -1.26 18.03 -12.32
N ASN A 413 -0.16 18.29 -13.01
CA ASN A 413 0.01 17.93 -14.42
C ASN A 413 0.70 16.56 -14.61
N SER A 414 0.85 16.08 -15.84
CA SER A 414 1.49 14.79 -16.13
C SER A 414 2.99 14.75 -15.78
N GLN A 415 3.69 15.88 -15.73
CA GLN A 415 5.09 15.96 -15.28
C GLN A 415 5.21 15.76 -13.77
N ASP A 416 4.28 16.31 -12.98
CA ASP A 416 4.21 16.06 -11.54
C ASP A 416 3.94 14.58 -11.24
N VAL A 417 3.03 13.97 -12.01
CA VAL A 417 2.74 12.53 -11.92
C VAL A 417 3.98 11.70 -12.27
N TYR A 418 4.67 12.04 -13.36
CA TYR A 418 5.94 11.42 -13.74
C TYR A 418 6.96 11.49 -12.59
N ASN A 419 7.13 12.68 -12.02
CA ASN A 419 8.12 12.95 -10.97
C ASN A 419 7.85 12.12 -9.69
N ARG A 420 6.59 12.08 -9.25
CA ARG A 420 6.16 11.30 -8.08
C ARG A 420 6.37 9.81 -8.27
N PHE A 421 5.94 9.26 -9.41
CA PHE A 421 6.10 7.83 -9.66
C PHE A 421 7.53 7.41 -9.95
N MET A 422 8.34 8.25 -10.60
CA MET A 422 9.77 8.00 -10.76
C MET A 422 10.50 8.01 -9.42
N THR A 423 10.14 8.92 -8.50
CA THR A 423 10.70 8.92 -7.14
C THR A 423 10.36 7.65 -6.37
N ILE A 424 9.09 7.22 -6.35
CA ILE A 424 8.69 5.98 -5.68
C ILE A 424 9.36 4.76 -6.34
N LYS A 425 9.41 4.72 -7.67
CA LYS A 425 10.04 3.61 -8.40
C LYS A 425 11.56 3.58 -8.19
N GLU A 426 12.20 4.72 -7.99
CA GLU A 426 13.61 4.79 -7.64
C GLU A 426 13.86 4.27 -6.22
N ASN A 427 12.98 4.62 -5.29
CA ASN A 427 13.17 4.35 -3.87
C ASN A 427 12.79 2.91 -3.47
N TYR A 428 11.83 2.29 -4.16
CA TYR A 428 11.29 0.98 -3.78
C TYR A 428 12.09 -0.16 -4.44
N PRO A 429 12.38 -1.25 -3.71
CA PRO A 429 12.79 -2.51 -4.33
C PRO A 429 11.80 -2.93 -5.42
N LYS A 430 12.28 -3.47 -6.53
CA LYS A 430 11.45 -3.85 -7.68
C LYS A 430 10.29 -4.77 -7.29
N ASP A 431 10.54 -5.72 -6.39
CA ASP A 431 9.51 -6.64 -5.90
C ASP A 431 8.44 -5.91 -5.06
N ALA A 432 8.85 -4.96 -4.21
CA ALA A 432 7.94 -4.16 -3.39
C ALA A 432 7.07 -3.23 -4.25
N PHE A 433 7.64 -2.60 -5.28
CA PHE A 433 6.89 -1.78 -6.23
C PHE A 433 5.81 -2.61 -6.96
N LYS A 434 6.16 -3.83 -7.41
CA LYS A 434 5.21 -4.78 -8.05
C LYS A 434 4.17 -5.36 -7.09
N SER A 435 4.42 -5.29 -5.80
CA SER A 435 3.56 -5.83 -4.73
C SER A 435 2.75 -4.73 -4.03
N ASN A 436 2.94 -3.47 -4.42
CA ASN A 436 2.20 -2.35 -3.87
C ASN A 436 0.71 -2.43 -4.22
N LEU A 437 -0.17 -2.10 -3.27
CA LEU A 437 -1.62 -2.14 -3.48
C LEU A 437 -2.09 -0.83 -4.10
N ASN A 438 -2.33 -0.81 -5.41
CA ASN A 438 -2.82 0.35 -6.14
C ASN A 438 -4.31 0.56 -5.87
N LEU A 439 -4.63 1.23 -4.76
CA LEU A 439 -5.99 1.51 -4.31
C LEU A 439 -6.53 2.82 -4.89
N LEU A 440 -7.85 2.92 -5.00
CA LEU A 440 -8.58 4.15 -5.35
C LEU A 440 -9.50 4.63 -4.22
N GLY A 441 -10.03 3.70 -3.43
CA GLY A 441 -10.82 3.96 -2.23
C GLY A 441 -10.54 2.89 -1.18
N THR A 442 -10.89 3.18 0.08
CA THR A 442 -10.82 2.25 1.23
C THR A 442 -11.96 2.59 2.20
N HIS A 443 -12.11 1.78 3.23
CA HIS A 443 -12.98 2.07 4.37
C HIS A 443 -12.56 3.25 5.26
N ASP A 444 -11.41 3.88 5.01
CA ASP A 444 -10.90 5.05 5.77
C ASP A 444 -10.90 6.33 4.94
N THR A 445 -11.36 6.25 3.69
CA THR A 445 -11.39 7.39 2.78
C THR A 445 -12.74 7.53 2.09
N ARG A 446 -13.03 8.72 1.56
CA ARG A 446 -14.21 8.93 0.71
C ARG A 446 -14.20 7.95 -0.45
N ARG A 447 -15.40 7.52 -0.88
CA ARG A 447 -15.56 6.67 -2.06
C ARG A 447 -14.97 7.37 -3.28
N ILE A 448 -14.30 6.61 -4.14
CA ILE A 448 -13.59 7.20 -5.31
C ILE A 448 -14.54 7.98 -6.22
N LEU A 449 -15.77 7.50 -6.42
CA LEU A 449 -16.75 8.19 -7.25
C LEU A 449 -17.11 9.57 -6.65
N THR A 450 -17.35 9.63 -5.34
CA THR A 450 -17.60 10.88 -4.61
C THR A 450 -16.38 11.82 -4.64
N GLU A 451 -15.17 11.28 -4.51
CA GLU A 451 -13.93 12.07 -4.58
C GLU A 451 -13.70 12.71 -5.95
N LEU A 452 -14.19 12.05 -7.01
CA LEU A 452 -14.18 12.52 -8.39
C LEU A 452 -15.48 13.26 -8.78
N ASN A 453 -16.18 13.86 -7.81
CA ASN A 453 -17.40 14.66 -8.02
C ASN A 453 -18.52 13.91 -8.74
N GLU A 454 -18.60 12.59 -8.54
CA GLU A 454 -19.57 11.69 -9.16
C GLU A 454 -19.46 11.61 -10.69
N GLU A 455 -18.32 12.02 -11.26
CA GLU A 455 -18.04 11.93 -12.68
C GLU A 455 -17.59 10.53 -13.08
N LYS A 456 -18.50 9.74 -13.66
CA LYS A 456 -18.24 8.36 -14.10
C LYS A 456 -17.08 8.24 -15.09
N GLU A 457 -16.86 9.26 -15.90
CA GLU A 457 -15.78 9.28 -16.89
C GLU A 457 -14.41 9.41 -16.24
N LEU A 458 -14.29 10.24 -15.20
CA LEU A 458 -13.07 10.31 -14.38
C LEU A 458 -12.86 9.00 -13.64
N LEU A 459 -13.92 8.38 -13.11
CA LEU A 459 -13.81 7.05 -12.49
C LEU A 459 -13.27 6.01 -13.48
N LYS A 460 -13.79 5.97 -14.71
CA LYS A 460 -13.30 5.05 -15.75
C LYS A 460 -11.82 5.30 -16.08
N LEU A 461 -11.37 6.56 -16.14
CA LEU A 461 -9.95 6.89 -16.29
C LEU A 461 -9.11 6.43 -15.09
N ALA A 462 -9.58 6.62 -13.86
CA ALA A 462 -8.88 6.17 -12.65
C ALA A 462 -8.71 4.65 -12.63
N VAL A 463 -9.78 3.91 -12.94
CA VAL A 463 -9.79 2.44 -12.99
C VAL A 463 -8.94 1.94 -14.17
N PHE A 464 -8.95 2.67 -15.28
CA PHE A 464 -8.07 2.38 -16.42
C PHE A 464 -6.60 2.46 -16.01
N ILE A 465 -6.18 3.54 -15.33
CA ILE A 465 -4.83 3.67 -14.78
C ILE A 465 -4.57 2.53 -13.79
N GLN A 466 -5.44 2.30 -12.82
CA GLN A 466 -5.30 1.25 -11.81
C GLN A 466 -5.02 -0.13 -12.42
N MET A 467 -5.74 -0.49 -13.47
CA MET A 467 -5.66 -1.81 -14.10
C MET A 467 -4.54 -1.95 -15.13
N THR A 468 -3.97 -0.83 -15.60
CA THR A 468 -2.86 -0.82 -16.56
C THR A 468 -1.52 -0.41 -15.96
N PHE A 469 -1.49 0.04 -14.71
CA PHE A 469 -0.28 0.35 -13.94
C PHE A 469 0.36 -0.92 -13.34
N GLU A 470 1.66 -0.84 -13.02
CA GLU A 470 2.42 -1.90 -12.34
C GLU A 470 2.13 -1.92 -10.84
N GLY A 471 2.04 -3.10 -10.24
CA GLY A 471 1.50 -3.27 -8.88
C GLY A 471 0.17 -4.03 -8.89
N VAL A 472 -0.40 -4.24 -7.70
CA VAL A 472 -1.60 -5.05 -7.49
C VAL A 472 -2.83 -4.13 -7.44
N PRO A 473 -3.77 -4.22 -8.41
CA PRO A 473 -5.02 -3.46 -8.33
C PRO A 473 -5.81 -3.83 -7.08
N TYR A 474 -6.27 -2.80 -6.36
CA TYR A 474 -7.05 -2.92 -5.14
C TYR A 474 -8.44 -2.30 -5.35
N VAL A 475 -9.48 -3.12 -5.37
CA VAL A 475 -10.87 -2.68 -5.54
C VAL A 475 -11.58 -2.74 -4.20
N TYR A 476 -12.11 -1.61 -3.73
CA TYR A 476 -12.94 -1.56 -2.52
C TYR A 476 -14.39 -1.89 -2.89
N TYR A 477 -15.03 -2.78 -2.12
CA TYR A 477 -16.32 -3.36 -2.53
C TYR A 477 -17.37 -2.30 -2.87
N GLY A 478 -18.00 -2.42 -4.03
CA GLY A 478 -19.04 -1.52 -4.48
C GLY A 478 -18.55 -0.26 -5.19
N ASP A 479 -17.23 0.03 -5.21
CA ASP A 479 -16.69 1.03 -6.13
C ASP A 479 -16.98 0.62 -7.59
N GLU A 480 -16.94 -0.69 -7.88
CA GLU A 480 -17.30 -1.24 -9.19
C GLU A 480 -18.81 -1.27 -9.46
N ALA A 481 -19.62 -1.06 -8.42
CA ALA A 481 -21.08 -0.94 -8.50
C ALA A 481 -21.55 0.52 -8.52
N GLY A 482 -20.63 1.49 -8.47
CA GLY A 482 -20.95 2.92 -8.45
C GLY A 482 -21.37 3.46 -7.08
N LEU A 483 -20.93 2.85 -5.98
CA LEU A 483 -21.21 3.39 -4.65
C LEU A 483 -20.55 4.75 -4.45
N ILE A 484 -21.36 5.68 -3.94
CA ILE A 484 -20.94 6.97 -3.38
C ILE A 484 -20.82 6.86 -1.86
N GLY A 485 -20.10 7.79 -1.24
CA GLY A 485 -19.97 7.88 0.21
C GLY A 485 -18.91 8.88 0.64
N GLU A 486 -19.26 9.70 1.62
CA GLU A 486 -18.37 10.66 2.29
C GLU A 486 -17.38 9.96 3.23
N THR A 487 -16.97 10.58 4.33
CA THR A 487 -16.06 9.95 5.32
C THR A 487 -16.78 8.90 6.16
N ASP A 488 -16.02 8.13 6.96
CA ASP A 488 -16.56 7.16 7.92
C ASP A 488 -17.70 7.79 8.77
N PRO A 489 -18.90 7.16 8.86
CA PRO A 489 -19.28 5.83 8.36
C PRO A 489 -19.91 5.76 6.96
N ASP A 490 -20.05 6.89 6.26
CA ASP A 490 -20.77 6.94 4.97
C ASP A 490 -20.02 6.21 3.83
N ASN A 491 -18.68 6.12 3.90
CA ASN A 491 -17.89 5.28 2.99
C ASN A 491 -18.09 3.76 3.19
N ARG A 492 -18.84 3.33 4.23
CA ARG A 492 -19.14 1.93 4.56
C ARG A 492 -20.61 1.58 4.31
N ARG A 493 -21.26 2.24 3.33
CA ARG A 493 -22.59 1.85 2.82
C ARG A 493 -22.62 0.41 2.32
N THR A 494 -23.81 -0.19 2.38
CA THR A 494 -24.02 -1.55 1.90
C THR A 494 -23.85 -1.69 0.40
N TYR A 495 -23.45 -2.89 -0.03
CA TYR A 495 -23.36 -3.20 -1.46
C TYR A 495 -24.75 -3.16 -2.11
N PRO A 496 -24.94 -2.47 -3.25
CA PRO A 496 -26.24 -2.26 -3.87
C PRO A 496 -26.62 -3.43 -4.79
N TRP A 497 -26.74 -4.65 -4.23
CA TRP A 497 -27.07 -5.84 -5.01
C TRP A 497 -28.35 -5.62 -5.82
N GLU A 498 -28.33 -6.02 -7.10
CA GLU A 498 -29.43 -5.84 -8.08
C GLU A 498 -29.65 -4.40 -8.57
N ASN A 499 -29.06 -3.42 -7.87
CA ASN A 499 -29.12 -1.99 -8.15
C ASN A 499 -27.73 -1.43 -8.55
N GLU A 500 -26.82 -2.28 -9.03
CA GLU A 500 -25.48 -1.84 -9.44
C GLU A 500 -25.53 -0.94 -10.66
N ASP A 501 -24.66 0.08 -10.71
CA ASP A 501 -24.45 0.86 -11.93
C ASP A 501 -23.83 -0.02 -13.01
N LYS A 502 -24.66 -0.40 -14.00
CA LYS A 502 -24.25 -1.33 -15.06
C LYS A 502 -23.16 -0.77 -15.97
N ASP A 503 -23.09 0.54 -16.16
CA ASP A 503 -22.07 1.16 -17.00
C ASP A 503 -20.69 1.07 -16.34
N ILE A 504 -20.61 1.45 -15.06
CA ILE A 504 -19.39 1.31 -14.26
C ILE A 504 -18.99 -0.17 -14.15
N LEU A 505 -19.92 -1.04 -13.78
CA LEU A 505 -19.66 -2.47 -13.58
C LEU A 505 -19.16 -3.15 -14.86
N ASN A 506 -19.76 -2.83 -16.01
CA ASN A 506 -19.33 -3.38 -17.29
C ASN A 506 -17.93 -2.87 -17.68
N PHE A 507 -17.60 -1.61 -17.37
CA PHE A 507 -16.26 -1.08 -17.57
C PHE A 507 -15.23 -1.84 -16.73
N TYR A 508 -15.46 -2.00 -15.42
CA TYR A 508 -14.60 -2.79 -14.54
C TYR A 508 -14.37 -4.21 -15.07
N LYS A 509 -15.44 -4.93 -15.42
CA LYS A 509 -15.36 -6.28 -16.00
C LYS A 509 -14.49 -6.29 -17.27
N LYS A 510 -14.67 -5.31 -18.15
CA LYS A 510 -13.93 -5.19 -19.42
C LYS A 510 -12.43 -5.01 -19.17
N ILE A 511 -12.05 -4.03 -18.34
CA ILE A 511 -10.63 -3.70 -18.13
C ILE A 511 -9.91 -4.73 -17.25
N ILE A 512 -10.60 -5.33 -16.27
CA ILE A 512 -10.06 -6.46 -15.50
C ILE A 512 -9.78 -7.64 -16.44
N LYS A 513 -10.72 -7.97 -17.33
CA LYS A 513 -10.52 -9.02 -18.33
C LYS A 513 -9.32 -8.73 -19.23
N GLU A 514 -9.15 -7.48 -19.66
CA GLU A 514 -8.00 -7.07 -20.46
C GLU A 514 -6.68 -7.26 -19.71
N ARG A 515 -6.59 -6.79 -18.46
CA ARG A 515 -5.39 -7.01 -17.62
C ARG A 515 -5.06 -8.48 -17.48
N LYS A 516 -6.05 -9.33 -17.23
CA LYS A 516 -5.85 -10.78 -17.03
C LYS A 516 -5.39 -11.50 -18.30
N ASN A 517 -5.84 -11.04 -19.46
CA ASN A 517 -5.47 -11.62 -20.75
C ASN A 517 -4.14 -11.08 -21.29
N ASN A 518 -3.61 -10.00 -20.70
CA ASN A 518 -2.41 -9.32 -21.17
C ASN A 518 -1.28 -9.38 -20.14
N LYS A 519 -0.29 -10.24 -20.40
CA LYS A 519 0.91 -10.43 -19.55
C LYS A 519 1.68 -9.13 -19.30
N LEU A 520 1.72 -8.21 -20.27
CA LEU A 520 2.39 -6.92 -20.11
C LEU A 520 1.73 -6.09 -19.02
N LEU A 521 0.38 -6.11 -18.96
CA LEU A 521 -0.37 -5.40 -17.93
C LEU A 521 -0.25 -6.10 -16.57
N SER A 522 -0.34 -7.43 -16.52
CA SER A 522 -0.34 -8.17 -15.25
C SER A 522 1.04 -8.30 -14.60
N SER A 523 2.13 -8.29 -15.37
CA SER A 523 3.48 -8.63 -14.87
C SER A 523 4.63 -7.80 -15.44
N GLY A 524 4.37 -6.93 -16.42
CA GLY A 524 5.41 -6.10 -17.04
C GLY A 524 5.91 -4.98 -16.14
N GLU A 525 7.11 -4.49 -16.43
CA GLU A 525 7.68 -3.29 -15.81
C GLU A 525 7.15 -2.03 -16.49
N THR A 526 7.20 -0.90 -15.80
CA THR A 526 6.69 0.39 -16.30
C THR A 526 7.83 1.33 -16.67
N LYS A 527 7.86 1.86 -17.90
CA LYS A 527 8.70 3.01 -18.28
C LYS A 527 7.79 4.23 -18.42
N PHE A 528 7.95 5.21 -17.54
CA PHE A 528 7.18 6.46 -17.60
C PHE A 528 7.67 7.33 -18.75
N LEU A 529 6.75 8.06 -19.39
CA LEU A 529 7.06 8.96 -20.50
C LEU A 529 6.90 10.42 -20.03
N LYS A 530 7.90 11.26 -20.32
CA LYS A 530 7.73 12.71 -20.31
C LYS A 530 7.08 13.11 -21.64
N LEU A 531 5.90 13.71 -21.59
CA LEU A 531 5.17 14.18 -22.78
C LEU A 531 5.08 15.70 -22.73
N SER A 532 5.11 16.35 -23.90
CA SER A 532 4.99 17.81 -24.00
C SER A 532 3.60 18.31 -23.59
N ASN A 533 2.54 17.52 -23.85
CA ASN A 533 1.19 17.84 -23.40
C ASN A 533 0.99 17.41 -21.94
N GLN A 534 0.88 18.40 -21.07
CA GLN A 534 0.71 18.27 -19.62
C GLN A 534 -0.62 17.64 -19.17
N ASN A 535 -1.60 17.50 -20.08
CA ASN A 535 -2.88 16.83 -19.82
C ASN A 535 -2.87 15.34 -20.19
N ILE A 536 -1.77 14.83 -20.73
CA ILE A 536 -1.67 13.46 -21.18
C ILE A 536 -0.64 12.74 -20.32
N LEU A 537 -1.10 11.70 -19.61
CA LEU A 537 -0.23 10.78 -18.89
C LEU A 537 0.13 9.61 -19.82
N GLY A 538 1.41 9.30 -19.95
CA GLY A 538 1.91 8.22 -20.79
C GLY A 538 2.91 7.32 -20.08
N TYR A 539 2.78 6.01 -20.30
CA TYR A 539 3.78 5.04 -19.87
C TYR A 539 3.75 3.77 -20.73
N ILE A 540 4.85 3.05 -20.74
CA ILE A 540 5.01 1.77 -21.42
C ILE A 540 5.02 0.65 -20.39
N ARG A 541 4.21 -0.38 -20.60
CA ARG A 541 4.38 -1.66 -19.89
C ARG A 541 5.16 -2.62 -20.76
N TYR A 542 6.20 -3.26 -20.21
CA TYR A 542 7.08 -4.11 -21.01
C TYR A 542 7.56 -5.37 -20.28
N ILE A 543 7.80 -6.42 -21.07
CA ILE A 543 8.49 -7.65 -20.64
C ILE A 543 9.50 -7.95 -21.72
N LYS A 544 10.80 -7.87 -21.38
CA LYS A 544 11.88 -8.03 -22.37
C LYS A 544 11.66 -7.08 -23.55
N THR A 545 11.35 -7.62 -24.73
CA THR A 545 11.12 -6.86 -25.98
C THR A 545 9.66 -6.53 -26.24
N ASP A 546 8.71 -7.21 -25.59
CA ASP A 546 7.28 -6.96 -25.79
C ASP A 546 6.86 -5.72 -25.00
N LYS A 547 6.11 -4.81 -25.64
CA LYS A 547 5.75 -3.50 -25.11
C LYS A 547 4.29 -3.17 -25.41
N ILE A 548 3.65 -2.42 -24.52
CA ILE A 548 2.34 -1.81 -24.72
C ILE A 548 2.38 -0.35 -24.26
N LEU A 549 1.84 0.54 -25.08
CA LEU A 549 1.72 1.96 -24.77
C LEU A 549 0.38 2.25 -24.12
N VAL A 550 0.43 2.90 -22.97
CA VAL A 550 -0.74 3.36 -22.24
C VAL A 550 -0.75 4.89 -22.27
N LEU A 551 -1.85 5.46 -22.73
CA LEU A 551 -2.03 6.91 -22.82
C LEU A 551 -3.40 7.31 -22.26
N ILE A 552 -3.37 8.28 -21.36
CA ILE A 552 -4.55 8.76 -20.66
C ILE A 552 -4.68 10.25 -20.95
N ASN A 553 -5.75 10.62 -21.65
CA ASN A 553 -6.10 12.01 -21.91
C ASN A 553 -7.19 12.43 -20.93
N ARG A 554 -6.87 13.27 -19.95
CA ARG A 554 -7.87 13.81 -19.00
C ARG A 554 -8.69 14.96 -19.58
N SER A 555 -8.34 15.47 -20.77
CA SER A 555 -9.03 16.60 -21.39
C SER A 555 -10.26 16.15 -22.17
N ASN A 556 -11.15 17.12 -22.44
CA ASN A 556 -12.37 16.92 -23.23
C ASN A 556 -12.15 17.07 -24.75
N ILE A 557 -10.91 17.29 -25.20
CA ILE A 557 -10.56 17.47 -26.60
C ILE A 557 -9.68 16.32 -27.08
N LYS A 558 -9.86 15.96 -28.35
CA LYS A 558 -8.99 14.99 -29.00
C LYS A 558 -7.61 15.63 -29.22
N GLU A 559 -6.57 14.93 -28.80
CA GLU A 559 -5.20 15.42 -28.85
C GLU A 559 -4.36 14.59 -29.81
N LYS A 560 -3.44 15.25 -30.52
CA LYS A 560 -2.38 14.59 -31.29
C LYS A 560 -1.09 14.67 -30.50
N ILE A 561 -0.45 13.53 -30.31
CA ILE A 561 0.82 13.42 -29.60
C ILE A 561 1.92 12.93 -30.54
N GLU A 562 3.11 13.46 -30.35
CA GLU A 562 4.33 12.96 -30.96
C GLU A 562 5.14 12.27 -29.87
N ILE A 563 5.62 11.06 -30.15
CA ILE A 563 6.37 10.24 -29.20
C ILE A 563 7.76 10.07 -29.77
N GLU A 564 8.71 10.80 -29.21
CA GLU A 564 10.13 10.70 -29.54
C GLU A 564 10.76 9.55 -28.74
N ASP A 565 10.33 8.31 -28.99
CA ASP A 565 10.98 7.13 -28.43
C ASP A 565 11.23 6.10 -29.55
N ASN A 566 12.49 6.04 -30.01
CA ASN A 566 12.94 5.22 -31.15
C ASN A 566 12.67 3.72 -30.96
N GLU A 567 12.32 3.27 -29.75
CA GLU A 567 12.02 1.87 -29.45
C GLU A 567 10.62 1.39 -29.93
N PHE A 568 9.76 2.27 -30.45
CA PHE A 568 8.33 1.99 -30.71
C PHE A 568 7.97 1.28 -32.02
N ILE A 569 8.96 0.89 -32.83
CA ILE A 569 8.71 0.63 -34.27
C ILE A 569 8.06 -0.75 -34.59
N LYS A 570 7.93 -1.72 -33.65
CA LYS A 570 7.69 -3.12 -34.09
C LYS A 570 6.47 -3.92 -33.58
N LYS A 571 5.54 -3.39 -32.77
CA LYS A 571 4.18 -3.98 -32.59
C LYS A 571 3.30 -3.08 -31.72
N LYS A 572 2.09 -2.77 -32.20
CA LYS A 572 1.21 -1.75 -31.61
C LYS A 572 0.13 -2.38 -30.75
N LEU A 573 -0.06 -1.81 -29.58
CA LEU A 573 -1.32 -1.83 -28.86
C LEU A 573 -1.35 -0.48 -28.16
N LEU A 574 -2.14 0.42 -28.72
CA LEU A 574 -2.46 1.68 -28.11
C LEU A 574 -3.71 1.46 -27.28
N ILE A 575 -3.79 2.05 -26.09
CA ILE A 575 -5.07 2.17 -25.41
C ILE A 575 -5.22 3.63 -25.03
N ILE A 576 -6.12 4.32 -25.74
CA ILE A 576 -6.57 5.66 -25.40
C ILE A 576 -7.93 5.49 -24.73
N LEU A 577 -8.11 6.10 -23.56
CA LEU A 577 -9.45 6.38 -23.06
C LEU A 577 -9.67 7.88 -23.14
N GLU A 578 -10.67 8.32 -23.91
CA GLU A 578 -11.15 9.70 -23.89
C GLU A 578 -12.43 9.75 -23.04
N PRO A 579 -12.67 10.82 -22.27
CA PRO A 579 -13.84 10.99 -21.39
C PRO A 579 -15.21 10.87 -22.07
N LYS A 580 -15.29 10.80 -23.40
CA LYS A 580 -16.57 10.71 -24.12
C LYS A 580 -16.65 9.55 -25.11
N SER A 581 -15.54 8.96 -25.55
CA SER A 581 -15.56 8.00 -26.66
C SER A 581 -15.37 6.54 -26.23
N HIS A 582 -14.91 6.25 -25.00
CA HIS A 582 -14.84 4.89 -24.43
C HIS A 582 -14.12 3.80 -25.26
N ASN A 583 -13.47 4.20 -26.35
CA ASN A 583 -12.94 3.27 -27.32
C ASN A 583 -11.59 2.76 -26.83
N LEU A 584 -11.51 1.48 -26.45
CA LEU A 584 -10.22 0.80 -26.39
C LEU A 584 -9.76 0.61 -27.84
N ILE A 585 -9.02 1.57 -28.38
CA ILE A 585 -8.56 1.51 -29.78
C ILE A 585 -7.33 0.62 -29.86
N LYS A 586 -7.53 -0.69 -30.07
CA LYS A 586 -6.44 -1.58 -30.49
C LYS A 586 -5.99 -1.14 -31.88
N ILE A 587 -4.85 -0.47 -31.98
CA ILE A 587 -4.21 -0.16 -33.28
C ILE A 587 -3.28 -1.32 -33.61
N ASP A 588 -3.50 -1.97 -34.75
CA ASP A 588 -2.60 -2.99 -35.31
C ASP A 588 -1.30 -2.37 -35.90
#